data_AF-A0A060RBI3-F1
#
_entry.id   AF-A0A060RBI3-F1
#
_cell.length_a   1.000
_cell.length_b   1.000
_cell.length_c   1.000
_cell.angle_alpha   90.00
_cell.angle_beta   90.00
_cell.angle_gamma   90.00
#
_symmetry.space_group_name_H-M   'P 1'
#
loop_
_entity.id
_entity.type
_entity.pdbx_description
1 polymer ?
#
loop_
_entity_poly.entity_id
_entity_poly.type
_entity_poly.pdbx_seq_one_letter_code
_entity_poly.pdbx_strand_id
1 'polypeptide(L)'
;MELEKTQMKFAVSQQTGEIIGFVSRQSKTSKLLGVREDSRFGKKICLLAKELKDKIQVNKLYDVELKPMHNSTGYVVVSARLALFKAHVDTFIISNGIYQVTVSFGNKIVYFDPKDGRNVSTRTLAGITKFLRDTGEIEDVEQVIEDLSHKARQVVQRMRRDGYHIPDYVLQCADPLTE
;
A
#
# COMPACT_ATOMS: atom_id res chain seq x y z
N MET A 1 3.80 33.16 0.93
CA MET A 1 2.66 32.28 0.60
C MET A 1 2.77 31.04 1.46
N GLU A 2 1.70 30.71 2.17
CA GLU A 2 1.66 29.56 3.06
C GLU A 2 1.52 28.26 2.24
N LEU A 3 2.29 27.24 2.63
CA LEU A 3 2.22 25.91 2.04
C LEU A 3 1.08 25.14 2.70
N GLU A 4 0.19 24.56 1.90
CA GLU A 4 -0.84 23.66 2.44
C GLU A 4 -0.35 22.21 2.39
N LYS A 5 -0.62 21.44 3.45
CA LYS A 5 -0.23 20.03 3.53
C LYS A 5 -1.45 19.12 3.47
N THR A 6 -1.35 18.05 2.70
CA THR A 6 -2.40 17.03 2.62
C THR A 6 -1.84 15.71 2.14
N GLN A 7 -2.66 14.66 2.16
CA GLN A 7 -2.35 13.39 1.52
C GLN A 7 -3.20 13.24 0.26
N MET A 8 -2.58 12.78 -0.83
CA MET A 8 -3.31 12.50 -2.07
C MET A 8 -2.69 11.37 -2.88
N LYS A 9 -3.51 10.80 -3.76
CA LYS A 9 -3.06 9.90 -4.82
C LYS A 9 -3.10 10.63 -6.16
N PHE A 10 -2.19 10.24 -7.04
CA PHE A 10 -2.13 10.75 -8.40
C PHE A 10 -2.72 9.76 -9.40
N ALA A 11 -3.26 10.29 -10.48
CA ALA A 11 -3.79 9.54 -11.61
C ALA A 11 -3.27 10.12 -12.93
N VAL A 12 -3.26 9.31 -13.98
CA VAL A 12 -2.98 9.79 -15.34
C VAL A 12 -4.25 10.45 -15.88
N SER A 13 -4.14 11.70 -16.32
CA SER A 13 -5.22 12.37 -17.04
C SER A 13 -5.49 11.66 -18.35
N GLN A 14 -6.73 11.24 -18.59
CA GLN A 14 -7.11 10.62 -19.86
C GLN A 14 -7.04 11.60 -21.04
N GLN A 15 -7.10 12.91 -20.78
CA GLN A 15 -7.07 13.94 -21.82
C GLN A 15 -5.66 14.31 -22.25
N THR A 16 -4.71 14.41 -21.31
CA THR A 16 -3.37 14.92 -21.58
C THR A 16 -2.26 13.91 -21.37
N GLY A 17 -2.53 12.78 -20.74
CA GLY A 17 -1.51 11.81 -20.32
C GLY A 17 -0.65 12.27 -19.14
N GLU A 18 -0.90 13.46 -18.58
CA GLU A 18 -0.13 14.02 -17.47
C GLU A 18 -0.55 13.40 -16.13
N ILE A 19 0.40 13.26 -15.20
CA ILE A 19 0.13 12.83 -13.83
C ILE A 19 -0.44 14.02 -13.04
N ILE A 20 -1.68 13.87 -12.57
CA ILE A 20 -2.43 14.91 -11.87
C ILE A 20 -3.04 14.38 -10.57
N GLY A 21 -3.26 15.28 -9.62
CA GLY A 21 -3.98 15.01 -8.38
C GLY A 21 -5.22 15.90 -8.27
N PHE A 22 -6.07 15.61 -7.28
CA PHE A 22 -7.22 16.45 -6.98
C PHE A 22 -7.34 16.70 -5.49
N VAL A 23 -7.78 17.90 -5.14
CA VAL A 23 -8.09 18.29 -3.77
C VAL A 23 -9.48 18.89 -3.68
N SER A 24 -10.11 18.74 -2.52
CA SER A 24 -11.37 19.40 -2.18
C SER A 24 -11.21 20.10 -0.84
N ARG A 25 -11.76 21.32 -0.73
CA ARG A 25 -11.85 22.03 0.55
C ARG A 25 -13.04 21.46 1.31
N GLN A 26 -12.82 20.97 2.53
CA GLN A 26 -13.91 20.52 3.38
C GLN A 26 -14.67 21.72 3.93
N SER A 27 -15.98 21.80 3.71
CA SER A 27 -16.81 22.97 4.05
C SER A 27 -16.81 23.34 5.52
N LYS A 28 -16.75 22.36 6.43
CA LYS A 28 -16.82 22.58 7.88
C LYS A 28 -15.50 23.00 8.52
N THR A 29 -14.39 22.40 8.09
CA THR A 29 -13.07 22.57 8.75
C THR A 29 -12.13 23.45 7.94
N SER A 30 -12.50 23.80 6.70
CA SER A 30 -11.63 24.45 5.73
C SER A 30 -10.33 23.68 5.45
N LYS A 31 -10.23 22.40 5.81
CA LYS A 31 -9.06 21.58 5.49
C LYS A 31 -9.07 21.17 4.01
N LEU A 32 -7.89 21.16 3.41
CA LEU A 32 -7.70 20.67 2.05
C LEU A 32 -7.43 19.17 2.08
N LEU A 33 -8.28 18.38 1.42
CA LEU A 33 -8.17 16.92 1.41
C LEU A 33 -7.95 16.44 -0.02
N GLY A 34 -7.01 15.49 -0.20
CA GLY A 34 -6.89 14.75 -1.45
C GLY A 34 -8.18 13.98 -1.76
N VAL A 35 -8.62 14.04 -3.00
CA VAL A 35 -9.81 13.33 -3.49
C VAL A 35 -9.52 12.64 -4.82
N ARG A 36 -10.36 11.69 -5.19
CA ARG A 36 -10.30 11.04 -6.51
C ARG A 36 -10.92 11.92 -7.58
N GLU A 37 -10.61 11.63 -8.84
CA GLU A 37 -11.19 12.31 -10.00
C GLU A 37 -12.73 12.16 -10.05
N ASP A 38 -13.25 11.00 -9.71
CA ASP A 38 -14.70 10.69 -9.66
C ASP A 38 -15.40 11.20 -8.38
N SER A 39 -14.70 12.00 -7.56
CA SER A 39 -15.29 12.59 -6.36
C SER A 39 -16.48 13.49 -6.68
N ARG A 40 -17.58 13.29 -5.95
CA ARG A 40 -18.81 14.11 -5.99
C ARG A 40 -18.64 15.53 -5.42
N PHE A 41 -17.53 15.79 -4.73
CA PHE A 41 -17.27 17.08 -4.10
C PHE A 41 -16.59 18.05 -5.07
N GLY A 42 -16.81 19.35 -4.88
CA GLY A 42 -16.15 20.40 -5.65
C GLY A 42 -14.64 20.31 -5.52
N LYS A 43 -13.97 19.85 -6.58
CA LYS A 43 -12.54 19.55 -6.60
C LYS A 43 -11.75 20.55 -7.44
N LYS A 44 -10.48 20.70 -7.08
CA LYS A 44 -9.48 21.50 -7.78
C LYS A 44 -8.33 20.60 -8.21
N ILE A 45 -7.78 20.87 -9.38
CA ILE A 45 -6.66 20.12 -9.93
C ILE A 45 -5.35 20.49 -9.22
N CYS A 46 -4.50 19.49 -9.04
CA CYS A 46 -3.14 19.61 -8.55
C CYS A 46 -2.18 19.16 -9.64
N LEU A 47 -1.31 20.06 -10.09
CA LEU A 47 -0.25 19.77 -11.05
C LEU A 47 1.07 19.53 -10.33
N LEU A 48 1.87 18.60 -10.83
CA LEU A 48 3.21 18.36 -10.31
C LEU A 48 4.18 19.46 -10.77
N ALA A 49 5.04 19.93 -9.86
CA ALA A 49 6.24 20.65 -10.25
C ALA A 49 7.11 19.77 -11.16
N LYS A 50 7.91 20.39 -12.03
CA LYS A 50 8.66 19.71 -13.10
C LYS A 50 9.57 18.61 -12.56
N GLU A 51 10.22 18.89 -11.43
CA GLU A 51 11.15 18.02 -10.71
C GLU A 51 10.51 16.79 -10.05
N LEU A 52 9.18 16.72 -9.99
CA LEU A 52 8.44 15.61 -9.39
C LEU A 52 7.88 14.63 -10.44
N LYS A 53 7.78 15.01 -11.71
CA LYS A 53 7.08 14.21 -12.73
C LYS A 53 7.58 12.77 -12.84
N ASP A 54 8.89 12.55 -12.74
CA ASP A 54 9.49 11.21 -12.87
C ASP A 54 9.62 10.44 -11.54
N LYS A 55 9.22 11.07 -10.41
CA LYS A 55 9.35 10.50 -9.06
C LYS A 55 8.02 9.98 -8.52
N ILE A 56 6.92 10.29 -9.20
CA ILE A 56 5.56 9.98 -8.73
C ILE A 56 5.03 8.76 -9.46
N GLN A 57 4.63 7.78 -8.65
CA GLN A 57 3.90 6.60 -9.11
C GLN A 57 2.41 6.80 -8.86
N VAL A 58 1.60 6.54 -9.88
CA VAL A 58 0.14 6.66 -9.77
C VAL A 58 -0.43 5.65 -8.76
N ASN A 59 -1.60 5.95 -8.21
CA ASN A 59 -2.32 5.11 -7.23
C ASN A 59 -1.61 4.85 -5.89
N LYS A 60 -0.41 5.39 -5.67
CA LYS A 60 0.26 5.45 -4.37
C LYS A 60 -0.12 6.73 -3.62
N LEU A 61 -0.11 6.65 -2.28
CA LEU A 61 -0.45 7.78 -1.42
C LEU A 61 0.81 8.58 -1.11
N TYR A 62 0.74 9.90 -1.25
CA TYR A 62 1.84 10.80 -0.94
C TYR A 62 1.41 11.84 0.09
N ASP A 63 2.30 12.13 1.03
CA ASP A 63 2.28 13.37 1.82
C ASP A 63 2.80 14.49 0.93
N VAL A 64 1.96 15.48 0.64
CA VAL A 64 2.28 16.54 -0.31
C VAL A 64 2.22 17.92 0.30
N GLU A 65 3.02 18.82 -0.24
CA GLU A 65 2.96 20.25 0.02
C GLU A 65 2.52 20.99 -1.25
N LEU A 66 1.56 21.89 -1.09
CA LEU A 66 0.83 22.54 -2.17
C LEU A 66 0.97 24.06 -2.08
N LYS A 67 1.11 24.71 -3.23
CA LYS A 67 0.96 26.16 -3.39
C LYS A 67 -0.21 26.46 -4.32
N PRO A 68 -1.05 27.47 -4.02
CA PRO A 68 -2.07 27.90 -4.97
C PRO A 68 -1.42 28.41 -6.26
N MET A 69 -2.06 28.17 -7.40
CA MET A 69 -1.63 28.75 -8.67
C MET A 69 -1.86 30.27 -8.70
N HIS A 70 -0.96 31.02 -9.32
CA HIS A 70 -1.09 32.49 -9.41
C HIS A 70 -2.30 32.93 -10.25
N ASN A 71 -2.56 32.27 -11.39
CA ASN A 71 -3.55 32.68 -12.38
C ASN A 71 -4.68 31.64 -12.58
N SER A 72 -4.85 30.72 -11.63
CA SER A 72 -5.85 29.64 -11.74
C SER A 72 -6.34 29.23 -10.36
N THR A 73 -7.44 28.50 -10.31
CA THR A 73 -8.07 28.05 -9.06
C THR A 73 -7.44 26.78 -8.50
N GLY A 74 -6.52 26.14 -9.22
CA GLY A 74 -5.82 24.91 -8.84
C GLY A 74 -4.58 25.12 -7.95
N TYR A 75 -3.82 24.04 -7.77
CA TYR A 75 -2.62 24.01 -6.94
C TYR A 75 -1.42 23.40 -7.68
N VAL A 76 -0.22 23.81 -7.31
CA VAL A 76 1.03 23.16 -7.71
C VAL A 76 1.58 22.37 -6.53
N VAL A 77 1.86 21.10 -6.74
CA VAL A 77 2.56 20.22 -5.80
C VAL A 77 4.03 20.52 -5.90
N VAL A 78 4.62 21.02 -4.82
CA VAL A 78 6.05 21.40 -4.76
C VAL A 78 6.89 20.38 -4.00
N SER A 79 6.26 19.53 -3.20
CA SER A 79 6.89 18.42 -2.50
C SER A 79 5.92 17.25 -2.42
N ALA A 80 6.43 16.03 -2.53
CA ALA A 80 5.66 14.81 -2.43
C ALA A 80 6.57 13.69 -1.90
N ARG A 81 6.25 13.19 -0.71
CA ARG A 81 6.91 12.05 -0.08
C ARG A 81 5.96 10.87 -0.06
N LEU A 82 6.42 9.71 -0.49
CA LEU A 82 5.61 8.48 -0.43
C LEU A 82 5.22 8.20 1.02
N ALA A 83 3.93 8.03 1.27
CA ALA A 83 3.42 7.68 2.59
C ALA A 83 3.70 6.18 2.82
N LEU A 84 4.51 5.88 3.84
CA LEU A 84 4.78 4.52 4.28
C LEU A 84 3.85 4.18 5.44
N PHE A 85 3.36 2.94 5.46
CA PHE A 85 2.43 2.46 6.47
C PHE A 85 3.13 1.47 7.39
N LYS A 86 2.84 1.60 8.69
CA LYS A 86 3.12 0.53 9.65
C LYS A 86 2.24 -0.66 9.31
N ALA A 87 2.85 -1.84 9.34
CA ALA A 87 2.13 -3.08 9.11
C ALA A 87 1.92 -3.84 10.43
N HIS A 88 0.79 -4.53 10.52
CA HIS A 88 0.48 -5.45 11.61
C HIS A 88 0.37 -6.86 11.05
N VAL A 89 1.15 -7.77 11.62
CA VAL A 89 1.13 -9.20 11.30
C VAL A 89 0.33 -9.91 12.38
N ASP A 90 -0.71 -10.65 12.02
CA ASP A 90 -1.58 -11.39 12.95
C ASP A 90 -1.83 -12.82 12.46
N THR A 91 -2.23 -13.71 13.36
CA THR A 91 -2.62 -15.08 13.03
C THR A 91 -4.11 -15.28 13.28
N PHE A 92 -4.79 -15.97 12.37
CA PHE A 92 -6.17 -16.38 12.55
C PHE A 92 -6.29 -17.88 12.36
N ILE A 93 -6.53 -18.60 13.47
CA ILE A 93 -6.60 -20.06 13.50
C ILE A 93 -7.97 -20.48 14.05
N ILE A 94 -8.72 -21.21 13.22
CA ILE A 94 -9.85 -22.03 13.63
C ILE A 94 -9.45 -23.48 13.36
N SER A 95 -9.27 -24.28 14.42
CA SER A 95 -8.82 -25.67 14.28
C SER A 95 -9.74 -26.43 13.32
N ASN A 96 -9.15 -27.20 12.41
CA ASN A 96 -9.78 -27.90 11.30
C ASN A 96 -10.56 -27.04 10.30
N GLY A 97 -10.51 -25.72 10.43
CA GLY A 97 -11.16 -24.76 9.53
C GLY A 97 -10.13 -23.89 8.82
N ILE A 98 -9.73 -22.80 9.49
CA ILE A 98 -8.96 -21.69 8.94
C ILE A 98 -7.58 -21.64 9.58
N TYR A 99 -6.55 -21.43 8.77
CA TYR A 99 -5.16 -21.32 9.23
C TYR A 99 -4.46 -20.23 8.43
N GLN A 100 -4.49 -18.99 8.93
CA GLN A 100 -4.02 -17.84 8.18
C GLN A 100 -3.04 -16.98 8.99
N VAL A 101 -2.12 -16.35 8.29
CA VAL A 101 -1.41 -15.15 8.78
C VAL A 101 -1.86 -13.97 7.93
N THR A 102 -2.20 -12.86 8.56
CA THR A 102 -2.61 -11.63 7.88
C THR A 102 -1.57 -10.54 8.09
N VAL A 103 -1.19 -9.84 7.02
CA VAL A 103 -0.40 -8.62 7.09
C VAL A 103 -1.31 -7.46 6.66
N SER A 104 -1.60 -6.56 7.58
CA SER A 104 -2.44 -5.38 7.34
C SER A 104 -1.62 -4.10 7.37
N PHE A 105 -1.77 -3.24 6.37
CA PHE A 105 -1.06 -1.96 6.29
C PHE A 105 -1.84 -0.96 5.43
N GLY A 106 -1.99 0.28 5.92
CA GLY A 106 -2.90 1.25 5.31
C GLY A 106 -4.31 0.66 5.20
N ASN A 107 -4.85 0.58 3.98
CA ASN A 107 -6.15 -0.03 3.68
C ASN A 107 -6.04 -1.41 3.02
N LYS A 108 -4.86 -2.04 3.06
CA LYS A 108 -4.59 -3.34 2.43
C LYS A 108 -4.49 -4.43 3.49
N ILE A 109 -4.95 -5.63 3.14
CA ILE A 109 -4.75 -6.85 3.91
C ILE A 109 -4.23 -7.91 2.95
N VAL A 110 -3.12 -8.54 3.31
CA VAL A 110 -2.49 -9.65 2.58
C VAL A 110 -2.59 -10.90 3.43
N TYR A 111 -2.92 -12.02 2.80
CA TYR A 111 -3.16 -13.29 3.48
C TYR A 111 -2.09 -14.31 3.07
N PHE A 112 -1.48 -14.93 4.07
CA PHE A 112 -0.86 -16.24 3.95
C PHE A 112 -1.88 -17.29 4.33
N ASP A 113 -2.33 -18.03 3.32
CA ASP A 113 -3.30 -19.11 3.44
C ASP A 113 -2.75 -20.36 2.74
N PRO A 114 -2.02 -21.23 3.45
CA PRO A 114 -1.38 -22.41 2.88
C PRO A 114 -2.38 -23.48 2.41
N LYS A 115 -3.62 -23.47 2.92
CA LYS A 115 -4.66 -24.46 2.64
C LYS A 115 -5.58 -24.01 1.50
N ASP A 116 -6.22 -22.86 1.69
CA ASP A 116 -7.34 -22.38 0.88
C ASP A 116 -6.96 -21.19 -0.03
N GLY A 117 -5.70 -20.75 0.03
CA GLY A 117 -5.17 -19.73 -0.88
C GLY A 117 -5.30 -20.16 -2.33
N ARG A 118 -5.85 -19.29 -3.20
CA ARG A 118 -6.11 -19.64 -4.60
C ARG A 118 -4.84 -19.66 -5.46
N ASN A 119 -3.88 -18.79 -5.14
CA ASN A 119 -2.70 -18.55 -5.98
C ASN A 119 -1.40 -18.66 -5.16
N VAL A 120 -0.27 -18.86 -5.84
CA VAL A 120 1.06 -18.94 -5.21
C VAL A 120 1.36 -17.72 -4.33
N SER A 121 0.92 -16.53 -4.76
CA SER A 121 1.07 -15.26 -4.06
C SER A 121 0.32 -15.15 -2.73
N THR A 122 -0.60 -16.07 -2.44
CA THR A 122 -1.31 -16.15 -1.14
C THR A 122 -0.99 -17.44 -0.40
N ARG A 123 -0.52 -18.50 -1.10
CA ARG A 123 -0.22 -19.80 -0.48
C ARG A 123 1.19 -19.93 0.05
N THR A 124 2.14 -19.14 -0.45
CA THR A 124 3.57 -19.34 -0.18
C THR A 124 4.21 -18.12 0.45
N LEU A 125 5.19 -18.34 1.33
CA LEU A 125 6.00 -17.24 1.88
C LEU A 125 6.74 -16.49 0.78
N ALA A 126 7.34 -17.18 -0.20
CA ALA A 126 8.00 -16.55 -1.33
C ALA A 126 7.09 -15.56 -2.08
N GLY A 127 5.86 -15.96 -2.39
CA GLY A 127 4.90 -15.11 -3.10
C GLY A 127 4.51 -13.85 -2.31
N ILE A 128 4.29 -14.00 -1.01
CA ILE A 128 3.88 -12.88 -0.15
C ILE A 128 5.03 -11.95 0.15
N THR A 129 6.21 -12.49 0.49
CA THR A 129 7.41 -11.68 0.77
C THR A 129 7.81 -10.85 -0.45
N LYS A 130 7.75 -11.42 -1.65
CA LYS A 130 7.92 -10.67 -2.90
C LYS A 130 6.92 -9.52 -3.01
N PHE A 131 5.62 -9.80 -2.82
CA PHE A 131 4.58 -8.76 -2.88
C PHE A 131 4.82 -7.61 -1.87
N LEU A 132 5.18 -7.95 -0.64
CA LEU A 132 5.43 -6.96 0.43
C LEU A 132 6.63 -6.07 0.11
N ARG A 133 7.68 -6.60 -0.54
CA ARG A 133 8.83 -5.79 -1.02
C ARG A 133 8.45 -4.91 -2.20
N ASP A 134 7.81 -5.51 -3.21
CA ASP A 134 7.48 -4.84 -4.48
C ASP A 134 6.50 -3.67 -4.30
N THR A 135 5.65 -3.70 -3.27
CA THR A 135 4.70 -2.61 -3.01
C THR A 135 5.40 -1.31 -2.63
N GLY A 136 6.54 -1.38 -1.92
CA GLY A 136 7.29 -0.20 -1.45
C GLY A 136 6.49 0.78 -0.58
N GLU A 137 5.40 0.32 0.06
CA GLU A 137 4.47 1.14 0.85
C GLU A 137 4.55 0.85 2.36
N ILE A 138 5.51 0.02 2.80
CA ILE A 138 5.66 -0.44 4.18
C ILE A 138 6.92 0.19 4.79
N GLU A 139 6.82 0.73 6.00
CA GLU A 139 7.93 1.45 6.68
C GLU A 139 9.12 0.53 6.99
N ASP A 140 8.87 -0.64 7.59
CA ASP A 140 9.91 -1.59 8.03
C ASP A 140 9.68 -2.99 7.42
N VAL A 141 9.71 -3.08 6.09
CA VAL A 141 9.27 -4.29 5.36
C VAL A 141 10.03 -5.56 5.76
N GLU A 142 11.33 -5.50 6.03
CA GLU A 142 12.10 -6.69 6.40
C GLU A 142 11.72 -7.21 7.81
N GLN A 143 11.44 -6.32 8.77
CA GLN A 143 10.92 -6.74 10.08
C GLN A 143 9.54 -7.40 9.94
N VAL A 144 8.68 -6.83 9.09
CA VAL A 144 7.35 -7.39 8.80
C VAL A 144 7.45 -8.77 8.16
N ILE A 145 8.44 -8.98 7.28
CA ILE A 145 8.72 -10.26 6.65
C ILE A 145 9.24 -11.29 7.67
N GLU A 146 10.09 -10.87 8.60
CA GLU A 146 10.56 -11.74 9.68
C GLU A 146 9.39 -12.21 10.57
N ASP A 147 8.54 -11.27 11.01
CA ASP A 147 7.36 -11.54 11.83
C ASP A 147 6.37 -12.47 11.11
N LEU A 148 6.10 -12.19 9.83
CA LEU A 148 5.28 -13.05 8.95
C LEU A 148 5.86 -14.45 8.87
N SER A 149 7.17 -14.57 8.62
CA SER A 149 7.84 -15.87 8.49
C SER A 149 7.78 -16.68 9.78
N HIS A 150 7.98 -16.02 10.92
CA HIS A 150 7.84 -16.64 12.23
C HIS A 150 6.42 -17.17 12.46
N LYS A 151 5.41 -16.32 12.27
CA LYS A 151 3.99 -16.68 12.45
C LYS A 151 3.52 -17.74 11.45
N ALA A 152 3.98 -17.69 10.20
CA ALA A 152 3.65 -18.69 9.18
C ALA A 152 4.15 -20.08 9.55
N ARG A 153 5.38 -20.20 10.07
CA ARG A 153 5.91 -21.47 10.58
C ARG A 153 5.07 -22.01 11.73
N GLN A 154 4.66 -21.16 12.66
CA GLN A 154 3.78 -21.57 13.77
C GLN A 154 2.42 -22.06 13.28
N VAL A 155 1.79 -21.36 12.32
CA VAL A 155 0.53 -21.77 11.69
C VAL A 155 0.68 -23.14 11.01
N VAL A 156 1.70 -23.33 10.18
CA VAL A 156 1.93 -24.61 9.48
C VAL A 156 2.24 -25.74 10.47
N GLN A 157 2.99 -25.49 11.54
CA GLN A 157 3.21 -26.47 12.60
C GLN A 157 1.92 -26.85 13.32
N ARG A 158 1.00 -25.91 13.52
CA ARG A 158 -0.32 -26.21 14.10
C ARG A 158 -1.16 -27.04 13.13
N MET A 159 -1.17 -26.71 11.84
CA MET A 159 -1.84 -27.50 10.80
C MET A 159 -1.35 -28.95 10.77
N ARG A 160 -0.03 -29.16 10.83
CA ARG A 160 0.57 -30.51 10.87
C ARG A 160 0.12 -31.30 12.10
N ARG A 161 0.04 -30.65 13.26
CA ARG A 161 -0.51 -31.26 14.50
C ARG A 161 -1.98 -31.60 14.38
N ASP A 162 -2.75 -30.81 13.64
CA ASP A 162 -4.16 -31.03 13.37
C ASP A 162 -4.39 -32.03 12.21
N GLY A 163 -3.33 -32.66 11.69
CA GLY A 163 -3.40 -33.75 10.70
C GLY A 163 -3.26 -33.34 9.24
N TYR A 164 -3.00 -32.06 8.94
CA TYR A 164 -2.81 -31.59 7.57
C TYR A 164 -1.40 -31.85 7.04
N HIS A 165 -1.30 -32.35 5.81
CA HIS A 165 -0.03 -32.47 5.09
C HIS A 165 0.28 -31.19 4.30
N ILE A 166 1.17 -30.35 4.84
CA ILE A 166 1.59 -29.09 4.20
C ILE A 166 3.00 -29.24 3.62
N PRO A 167 3.19 -29.11 2.29
CA PRO A 167 4.50 -29.21 1.64
C PRO A 167 5.50 -28.18 2.16
N ASP A 168 6.78 -28.53 2.23
CA ASP A 168 7.82 -27.62 2.76
C ASP A 168 8.06 -26.38 1.90
N TYR A 169 7.82 -26.45 0.58
CA TYR A 169 7.97 -25.30 -0.33
C TYR A 169 7.06 -24.12 0.04
N VAL A 170 5.96 -24.38 0.78
CA VAL A 170 5.04 -23.35 1.28
C VAL A 170 5.77 -22.33 2.19
N LEU A 171 6.78 -22.79 2.92
CA LEU A 171 7.56 -22.00 3.87
C LEU A 171 8.91 -21.51 3.30
N GLN A 172 9.22 -21.80 2.04
CA GLN A 172 10.41 -21.25 1.41
C GLN A 172 10.17 -19.76 1.13
N CYS A 173 11.09 -18.90 1.58
CA CYS A 173 11.11 -17.48 1.22
C CYS A 173 11.68 -17.33 -0.19
N ALA A 174 11.33 -16.24 -0.87
CA ALA A 174 12.04 -15.88 -2.08
C ALA A 174 13.48 -15.52 -1.67
N ASP A 175 14.47 -16.19 -2.24
CA ASP A 175 15.85 -15.76 -2.12
C ASP A 175 15.91 -14.29 -2.58
N PRO A 176 16.62 -13.40 -1.85
CA PRO A 176 16.91 -12.10 -2.40
C PRO A 176 17.60 -12.36 -3.74
N LEU A 177 17.01 -11.85 -4.82
CA LEU A 177 17.66 -11.85 -6.12
C LEU A 177 19.03 -11.20 -5.89
N THR A 178 20.09 -12.00 -5.90
CA THR A 178 21.46 -11.50 -5.95
C THR A 178 21.54 -10.65 -7.21
N GLU A 179 21.85 -9.36 -7.03
CA GLU A 179 22.10 -8.40 -8.10
C GLU A 179 23.16 -8.89 -9.10
#